data_AF-A0A6A6ZVN4-F1
#
_entry.id   AF-A0A6A6ZVN4-F1
#
_cell.length_a   1.000
_cell.length_b   1.000
_cell.length_c   1.000
_cell.angle_alpha   90.00
_cell.angle_beta   90.00
_cell.angle_gamma   90.00
#
_symmetry.space_group_name_H-M   'P 1'
#
loop_
_entity.id
_entity.type
_entity.pdbx_description
1 polymer ?
#
loop_
_entity_poly.entity_id
_entity_poly.type
_entity_poly.pdbx_seq_one_letter_code
_entity_poly.pdbx_strand_id
1 'polypeptide(L)'
;MPEYEYEPLDVDTGEIRLVELHPGAFDDPIKISIITKPLVIPAPVPVQGDRLEQIRNSLPAGMWAYETLEGRILFDNSIEDMTTWEHPNPSYDHCSYE
;
A
#
# COMPACT_ATOMS: atom_id res chain seq x y z
N MET A 1 10.46 -2.54 30.05
CA MET A 1 10.84 -3.12 28.75
C MET A 1 11.41 -1.98 27.92
N PRO A 2 12.51 -2.17 27.18
CA PRO A 2 12.98 -1.13 26.27
C PRO A 2 11.89 -0.81 25.24
N GLU A 3 11.86 0.44 24.76
CA GLU A 3 11.00 0.82 23.64
C GLU A 3 11.46 0.04 22.39
N TYR A 4 10.50 -0.45 21.63
CA TYR A 4 10.78 -1.08 20.35
C TYR A 4 11.04 0.02 19.31
N GLU A 5 12.22 0.03 18.73
CA GLU A 5 12.55 0.88 17.60
C GLU A 5 12.27 0.09 16.31
N TYR A 6 11.53 0.72 15.39
CA TYR A 6 11.23 0.09 14.11
C TYR A 6 12.50 0.04 13.25
N GLU A 7 12.93 -1.17 12.91
CA GLU A 7 13.98 -1.40 11.92
C GLU A 7 13.36 -1.75 10.57
N PRO A 8 13.81 -1.12 9.46
CA PRO A 8 13.42 -1.51 8.12
C PRO A 8 13.73 -2.98 7.83
N LEU A 9 12.95 -3.58 6.93
CA LEU A 9 13.17 -4.96 6.49
C LEU A 9 14.53 -5.10 5.80
N ASP A 10 15.33 -6.06 6.25
CA ASP A 10 16.61 -6.41 5.63
C ASP A 10 16.37 -7.23 4.35
N VAL A 11 16.37 -6.52 3.23
CA VAL A 11 16.17 -7.09 1.89
C VAL A 11 17.30 -8.02 1.45
N ASP A 12 18.50 -7.90 2.02
CA ASP A 12 19.67 -8.70 1.63
C ASP A 12 19.55 -10.14 2.12
N THR A 13 18.78 -10.38 3.19
CA THR A 13 18.48 -11.73 3.67
C THR A 13 17.63 -12.53 2.70
N GLY A 14 16.85 -11.86 1.83
CA GLY A 14 15.91 -12.52 0.92
C GLY A 14 14.77 -13.25 1.64
N GLU A 15 14.52 -12.95 2.92
CA GLU A 15 13.53 -13.61 3.75
C GLU A 15 12.57 -12.59 4.40
N ILE A 16 11.32 -13.02 4.62
CA ILE A 16 10.32 -12.29 5.39
C ILE A 16 9.66 -13.24 6.40
N ARG A 17 9.37 -12.75 7.61
CA ARG A 17 8.67 -13.52 8.65
C ARG A 17 7.21 -13.08 8.71
N LEU A 18 6.31 -14.02 8.48
CA LEU A 18 4.87 -13.83 8.60
C LEU A 18 4.40 -14.31 9.97
N VAL A 19 3.50 -13.56 10.59
CA VAL A 19 2.81 -13.98 11.82
C VAL A 19 1.44 -14.51 11.41
N GLU A 20 1.21 -15.79 11.67
CA GLU A 20 -0.11 -16.41 11.55
C GLU A 20 -0.77 -16.42 12.93
N LEU A 21 -1.92 -15.76 13.05
CA LEU A 21 -2.74 -15.79 14.26
C LEU A 21 -3.67 -17.01 14.21
N HIS A 22 -3.58 -17.88 15.20
CA HIS A 22 -4.44 -19.06 15.29
C HIS A 22 -5.83 -18.69 15.80
N PRO A 23 -6.88 -19.39 15.35
CA PRO A 23 -8.22 -19.21 15.90
C PRO A 23 -8.30 -19.61 17.38
N GLY A 24 -9.18 -18.95 18.12
CA GLY A 24 -9.46 -19.21 19.53
C GLY A 24 -10.76 -18.51 19.98
N ALA A 25 -11.24 -18.83 21.17
CA ALA A 25 -12.31 -18.10 21.83
C ALA A 25 -11.80 -16.76 22.40
N PHE A 26 -12.72 -15.88 22.82
CA PHE A 26 -12.39 -14.54 23.32
C PHE A 26 -11.39 -14.56 24.49
N ASP A 27 -11.55 -15.51 25.42
CA ASP A 27 -10.71 -15.65 26.60
C ASP A 27 -9.53 -16.62 26.41
N ASP A 28 -9.35 -17.17 25.20
CA ASP A 28 -8.21 -18.05 24.93
C ASP A 28 -6.90 -17.25 24.89
N PRO A 29 -5.78 -17.83 25.35
CA PRO A 29 -4.46 -17.24 25.14
C PRO A 29 -4.20 -17.05 23.63
N ILE A 30 -3.62 -15.90 23.27
CA ILE A 30 -3.19 -15.62 21.89
C ILE A 30 -2.14 -16.65 21.48
N LYS A 31 -2.43 -17.39 20.41
CA LYS A 31 -1.53 -18.37 19.80
C LYS A 31 -1.11 -17.85 18.44
N ILE A 32 0.20 -17.81 18.19
CA ILE A 32 0.76 -17.44 16.89
C ILE A 32 1.75 -18.47 16.40
N SER A 33 1.87 -18.58 15.07
CA SER A 33 3.01 -19.20 14.40
C SER A 33 3.81 -18.13 13.68
N ILE A 34 5.14 -18.25 13.70
CA ILE A 34 6.03 -17.42 12.88
C ILE A 34 6.53 -18.29 11.73
N ILE A 35 6.26 -17.86 10.51
CA ILE A 35 6.56 -18.60 9.29
C ILE A 35 7.53 -17.77 8.44
N THR A 36 8.72 -18.31 8.19
CA THR A 36 9.67 -17.71 7.25
C THR A 36 9.26 -18.02 5.82
N LYS A 37 9.21 -16.99 4.98
CA LYS A 37 8.93 -17.07 3.54
C LYS A 37 10.03 -16.33 2.77
N PRO A 38 10.30 -16.72 1.51
CA PRO A 38 11.18 -15.95 0.65
C PRO A 38 10.57 -14.56 0.39
N LEU A 39 11.39 -13.52 0.48
CA LEU A 39 11.04 -12.16 0.08
C LEU A 39 11.34 -12.01 -1.42
N VAL A 40 10.29 -12.00 -2.24
CA VAL A 40 10.41 -11.75 -3.68
C VAL A 40 10.22 -10.26 -3.91
N ILE A 41 11.32 -9.55 -4.19
CA ILE A 41 11.25 -8.13 -4.56
C ILE A 41 10.74 -8.05 -6.01
N PRO A 42 9.60 -7.36 -6.25
CA PRO A 42 9.10 -7.17 -7.61
C PRO A 42 10.10 -6.31 -8.40
N ALA A 43 10.16 -6.53 -9.71
CA ALA A 43 10.97 -5.69 -10.58
C ALA A 43 10.49 -4.23 -10.46
N PRO A 44 11.40 -3.24 -10.39
CA PRO A 44 11.02 -1.85 -10.35
C PRO A 44 10.18 -1.52 -11.59
N VAL A 45 8.96 -1.03 -11.36
CA VAL A 45 8.12 -0.48 -12.43
C VAL A 45 8.77 0.82 -12.88
N PRO A 46 8.94 1.05 -14.20
CA PRO A 46 9.52 2.30 -14.67
C PRO A 46 8.70 3.48 -14.15
N VAL A 47 9.39 4.41 -13.47
CA VAL A 47 8.81 5.68 -13.02
C VAL A 47 8.39 6.45 -14.26
N GLN A 48 7.09 6.47 -14.53
CA GLN A 48 6.55 7.29 -15.61
C GLN A 48 6.51 8.73 -15.10
N GLY A 49 7.58 9.48 -15.34
CA GLY A 49 7.84 10.80 -14.75
C GLY A 49 6.74 11.86 -14.94
N ASP A 50 5.79 11.64 -15.84
CA ASP A 50 4.63 12.54 -16.07
C ASP A 50 3.27 11.91 -15.69
N ARG A 51 3.23 10.66 -15.22
CA ARG A 51 1.99 9.90 -14.97
C ARG A 51 1.13 10.54 -13.88
N LEU A 52 1.72 10.85 -12.73
CA LEU A 52 1.00 11.45 -11.61
C LEU A 52 0.41 12.82 -11.99
N GLU A 53 1.17 13.62 -12.75
CA GLU A 53 0.70 14.92 -13.24
C GLU A 53 -0.42 14.78 -14.27
N GLN A 54 -0.37 13.79 -15.17
CA GLN A 54 -1.47 13.49 -16.10
C GLN A 54 -2.75 13.11 -15.36
N ILE A 55 -2.64 12.29 -14.30
CA ILE A 55 -3.78 11.91 -13.46
C ILE A 55 -4.32 13.11 -12.71
N ARG A 56 -3.47 13.95 -12.10
CA ARG A 56 -3.90 15.18 -11.41
C ARG A 56 -4.67 16.11 -12.35
N ASN A 57 -4.25 16.22 -13.60
CA ASN A 57 -4.91 17.05 -14.61
C ASN A 57 -6.26 16.49 -15.08
N SER A 58 -6.56 15.20 -14.87
CA SER A 58 -7.86 14.61 -15.22
C SER A 58 -8.89 14.65 -14.10
N LEU A 59 -8.51 15.09 -12.90
CA LEU A 59 -9.40 15.12 -11.75
C LEU A 59 -10.36 16.31 -11.76
N PRO A 60 -11.60 16.13 -11.25
CA PRO A 60 -12.51 17.23 -11.01
C PRO A 60 -12.01 18.12 -9.86
N ALA A 61 -12.53 19.34 -9.78
CA ALA A 61 -12.20 20.27 -8.71
C ALA A 61 -12.54 19.68 -7.33
N GLY A 62 -11.64 19.84 -6.36
CA GLY A 62 -11.78 19.30 -5.00
C GLY A 62 -11.24 17.88 -4.82
N MET A 63 -10.67 17.28 -5.86
CA MET A 63 -10.00 15.99 -5.78
C MET A 63 -8.49 16.10 -6.01
N TRP A 64 -7.74 15.24 -5.34
CA TRP A 64 -6.28 15.19 -5.41
C TRP A 64 -5.81 13.75 -5.65
N ALA A 65 -4.62 13.62 -6.23
CA ALA A 65 -3.94 12.33 -6.38
C ALA A 65 -2.53 12.39 -5.80
N TYR A 66 -2.17 11.32 -5.10
CA TYR A 66 -0.88 11.12 -4.46
C TYR A 66 -0.31 9.76 -4.85
N GLU A 67 1.01 9.67 -4.99
CA GLU A 67 1.69 8.40 -5.17
C GLU A 67 2.21 7.91 -3.81
N THR A 68 1.91 6.66 -3.46
CA THR A 68 2.40 6.03 -2.25
C THR A 68 3.86 5.59 -2.41
N LEU A 69 4.52 5.22 -1.31
CA LEU A 69 5.88 4.65 -1.36
C LEU A 69 5.97 3.37 -2.20
N GLU A 70 4.84 2.70 -2.42
CA GLU A 70 4.72 1.48 -3.23
C GLU A 70 4.43 1.79 -4.72
N GLY A 71 4.36 3.07 -5.11
CA GLY A 71 4.08 3.50 -6.48
C GLY A 71 2.61 3.47 -6.89
N ARG A 72 1.69 3.25 -5.93
CA ARG A 72 0.24 3.23 -6.17
C ARG A 72 -0.35 4.62 -6.09
N ILE A 73 -1.40 4.88 -6.86
CA ILE A 73 -2.12 6.16 -6.82
C ILE A 73 -3.26 6.12 -5.82
N LEU A 74 -3.25 7.04 -4.86
CA LEU A 74 -4.33 7.28 -3.91
C LEU A 74 -5.07 8.56 -4.30
N PHE A 75 -6.40 8.47 -4.42
CA PHE A 75 -7.26 9.61 -4.67
C PHE A 75 -7.87 10.11 -3.36
N ASP A 76 -7.89 11.43 -3.21
CA ASP A 76 -8.42 12.11 -2.03
C ASP A 76 -9.54 13.05 -2.45
N ASN A 77 -10.73 12.85 -1.88
CA ASN A 77 -11.87 13.75 -2.03
C ASN A 77 -11.93 14.69 -0.83
N SER A 78 -11.39 15.90 -0.99
CA SER A 78 -11.37 16.92 0.06
C SER A 78 -12.75 17.47 0.42
N ILE A 79 -13.79 17.19 -0.38
CA ILE A 79 -15.16 17.62 -0.10
C ILE A 79 -15.86 16.65 0.86
N GLU A 80 -15.56 15.36 0.74
CA GLU A 80 -16.17 14.28 1.52
C GLU A 80 -15.26 13.75 2.63
N ASP A 81 -14.05 14.30 2.76
CA ASP A 81 -12.99 13.84 3.68
C ASP A 81 -12.75 12.32 3.55
N MET A 82 -12.69 11.82 2.32
CA MET A 82 -12.56 10.39 2.02
C MET A 82 -11.48 10.11 0.98
N THR A 83 -10.68 9.07 1.24
CA THR A 83 -9.68 8.55 0.30
C THR A 83 -10.16 7.27 -0.37
N THR A 84 -9.83 7.10 -1.65
CA THR A 84 -10.19 5.92 -2.44
C THR A 84 -9.05 5.51 -3.38
N TRP A 85 -9.05 4.23 -3.78
CA TRP A 85 -8.14 3.69 -4.79
C TRP A 85 -8.71 3.78 -6.21
N GLU A 86 -9.99 4.14 -6.36
CA GLU A 86 -10.66 4.23 -7.66
C GLU A 86 -10.68 5.66 -8.19
N HIS A 87 -10.36 5.83 -9.48
CA HIS A 87 -10.45 7.14 -10.12
C HIS A 87 -11.93 7.60 -10.18
N PRO A 88 -12.25 8.88 -9.88
CA PRO A 88 -13.63 9.38 -9.82
C PRO A 88 -14.39 9.32 -11.15
N ASN A 89 -13.67 9.34 -12.27
CA ASN A 89 -14.23 9.06 -13.58
C ASN A 89 -14.17 7.54 -13.85
N PRO A 90 -15.30 6.83 -13.90
CA PRO A 90 -15.34 5.38 -14.12
C PRO A 90 -14.92 4.97 -15.54
N SER A 91 -14.80 5.91 -16.47
CA SER A 91 -14.27 5.66 -17.82
C SER A 91 -12.76 5.89 -17.94
N TYR A 92 -12.10 6.33 -16.86
CA TYR A 92 -10.65 6.46 -16.85
C TYR A 92 -10.02 5.07 -16.77
N ASP A 93 -9.04 4.81 -17.63
CA ASP A 93 -8.42 3.49 -17.71
C ASP A 93 -7.73 3.11 -16.39
N HIS A 94 -8.15 1.98 -15.80
CA HIS A 94 -7.64 1.49 -14.52
C HIS A 94 -6.13 1.18 -14.60
N CYS A 95 -5.68 0.64 -15.73
CA CYS A 95 -4.27 0.32 -15.95
C CYS A 95 -3.39 1.59 -15.96
N SER A 96 -3.98 2.78 -16.17
CA SER A 96 -3.24 4.04 -16.21
C SER A 96 -2.87 4.55 -14.80
N TYR A 97 -3.45 4.04 -13.72
CA TYR A 97 -3.11 4.41 -12.33
C TYR A 97 -2.78 3.23 -11.39
N GLU A 98 -2.76 1.98 -11.91
CA GLU A 98 -2.23 0.78 -11.23
C GLU A 98 -0.71 0.52 -11.35
#